data_AF-A0A9D9LBM7-F1
#
_entry.id   AF-A0A9D9LBM7-F1
#
_cell.length_a   1.000
_cell.length_b   1.000
_cell.length_c   1.000
_cell.angle_alpha   90.00
_cell.angle_beta   90.00
_cell.angle_gamma   90.00
#
_symmetry.space_group_name_H-M   'P 1'
#
loop_
_entity.id
_entity.type
_entity.pdbx_description
1 polymer ?
#
loop_
_entity_poly.entity_id
_entity_poly.type
_entity_poly.pdbx_seq_one_letter_code
_entity_poly.pdbx_strand_id
1 'polypeptide(L)'
;ALAKQYGDTVYIECGMIAASRPGTVMSEIFKKTADLYAERGYPEEWKLHHQGGAQGYRNRDYIIFPTSTETIQDNQCLCWNPTVAGKKYGTKSEDAFIATGQGPIMITEPVVFPTLQVEVGGMRFTRPGILES
;
A
#
# COMPACT_ATOMS: atom_id res chain seq x y z
N ALA A 1 -5.11 13.85 15.35
CA ALA A 1 -5.49 14.15 13.95
C ALA A 1 -4.53 13.49 12.96
N LEU A 2 -3.22 13.79 13.01
CA LEU A 2 -2.21 13.20 12.12
C LEU A 2 -2.08 11.67 12.29
N ALA A 3 -2.01 11.16 13.53
CA ALA A 3 -1.95 9.72 13.80
C ALA A 3 -3.14 8.94 13.21
N LYS A 4 -4.35 9.51 13.24
CA LYS A 4 -5.53 8.92 12.59
C LYS A 4 -5.36 8.88 11.06
N GLN A 5 -5.01 10.02 10.45
CA GLN A 5 -4.80 10.12 9.00
C GLN A 5 -3.72 9.15 8.52
N TYR A 6 -2.64 9.00 9.30
CA TYR A 6 -1.59 8.05 9.03
C TYR A 6 -2.10 6.61 9.15
N GLY A 7 -2.83 6.27 10.22
CA GLY A 7 -3.48 4.96 10.36
C GLY A 7 -4.39 4.61 9.18
N ASP A 8 -5.14 5.57 8.64
CA ASP A 8 -5.95 5.39 7.44
C ASP A 8 -5.08 5.14 6.19
N THR A 9 -3.96 5.86 6.06
CA THR A 9 -2.99 5.67 4.95
C THR A 9 -2.35 4.28 5.01
N VAL A 10 -1.96 3.83 6.21
CA VAL A 10 -1.42 2.50 6.44
C VAL A 10 -2.46 1.42 6.15
N TYR A 11 -3.73 1.64 6.51
CA TYR A 11 -4.82 0.72 6.17
C TYR A 11 -4.98 0.56 4.66
N ILE A 12 -4.93 1.66 3.90
CA ILE A 12 -4.99 1.64 2.43
C ILE A 12 -3.83 0.82 1.87
N GLU A 13 -2.60 1.09 2.30
CA GLU A 13 -1.41 0.32 1.87
C GLU A 13 -1.59 -1.18 2.15
N CYS A 14 -1.92 -1.54 3.39
CA CYS A 14 -2.09 -2.93 3.79
C CYS A 14 -3.21 -3.61 2.98
N GLY A 15 -4.27 -2.89 2.64
CA GLY A 15 -5.34 -3.38 1.78
C GLY A 15 -4.88 -3.63 0.33
N MET A 16 -4.00 -2.78 -0.20
CA MET A 16 -3.36 -3.00 -1.50
C MET A 16 -2.45 -4.22 -1.47
N ILE A 17 -1.64 -4.37 -0.41
CA ILE A 17 -0.77 -5.54 -0.20
C ILE A 17 -1.59 -6.83 -0.13
N ALA A 18 -2.67 -6.85 0.66
CA ALA A 18 -3.52 -8.04 0.83
C ALA A 18 -4.21 -8.48 -0.48
N ALA A 19 -4.50 -7.54 -1.38
CA ALA A 19 -5.06 -7.80 -2.70
C ALA A 19 -4.02 -8.26 -3.74
N SER A 20 -2.73 -8.07 -3.46
CA SER A 20 -1.63 -8.32 -4.41
C SER A 20 -1.19 -9.78 -4.42
N ARG A 21 -1.97 -10.65 -5.08
CA ARG A 21 -1.66 -12.08 -5.22
C ARG A 21 -1.18 -12.40 -6.63
N PRO A 22 -0.30 -13.42 -6.81
CA PRO A 22 0.04 -13.91 -8.14
C PRO A 22 -1.21 -14.23 -8.97
N GLY A 23 -1.21 -13.80 -10.23
CA GLY A 23 -2.36 -13.92 -11.14
C GLY A 23 -3.34 -12.75 -11.10
N THR A 24 -3.26 -11.83 -10.13
CA THR A 24 -4.09 -10.63 -10.10
C THR A 24 -3.62 -9.61 -11.14
N VAL A 25 -4.55 -9.02 -11.89
CA VAL A 25 -4.25 -7.98 -12.90
C VAL A 25 -4.10 -6.62 -12.20
N MET A 26 -3.13 -5.81 -12.61
CA MET A 26 -2.81 -4.54 -11.95
C MET A 26 -3.95 -3.51 -11.97
N SER A 27 -4.82 -3.53 -12.98
CA SER A 27 -6.04 -2.72 -12.99
C SER A 27 -7.03 -3.09 -11.88
N GLU A 28 -7.06 -4.35 -11.43
CA GLU A 28 -7.86 -4.78 -10.28
C GLU A 28 -7.29 -4.22 -8.97
N ILE A 29 -5.96 -4.20 -8.83
CA ILE A 29 -5.29 -3.53 -7.69
C ILE A 29 -5.59 -2.03 -7.70
N PHE A 30 -5.54 -1.40 -8.88
CA PHE A 30 -5.89 0.02 -9.02
C PHE A 30 -7.33 0.30 -8.56
N LYS A 31 -8.30 -0.51 -9.04
CA LYS A 31 -9.70 -0.42 -8.60
C LYS A 31 -9.81 -0.59 -7.08
N LYS A 32 -9.17 -1.61 -6.52
CA LYS A 32 -9.16 -1.85 -5.08
C LYS A 32 -8.56 -0.69 -4.31
N THR A 33 -7.54 -0.03 -4.86
CA THR A 33 -6.93 1.16 -4.28
C THR A 33 -7.95 2.29 -4.17
N ALA A 34 -8.64 2.63 -5.27
CA ALA A 34 -9.69 3.65 -5.26
C ALA A 34 -10.80 3.33 -4.25
N ASP A 35 -11.23 2.06 -4.16
CA ASP A 35 -12.22 1.61 -3.20
C ASP A 35 -11.75 1.78 -1.74
N LEU A 36 -10.48 1.46 -1.44
CA LEU A 36 -9.88 1.63 -0.11
C LEU A 36 -9.80 3.09 0.31
N TYR A 37 -9.42 3.98 -0.62
CA TYR A 37 -9.45 5.42 -0.39
C TYR A 37 -10.86 5.91 -0.08
N ALA A 38 -11.86 5.50 -0.87
CA ALA A 38 -13.27 5.85 -0.64
C ALA A 38 -13.79 5.33 0.71
N GLU A 39 -13.46 4.08 1.06
CA GLU A 39 -13.80 3.44 2.34
C GLU A 39 -13.29 4.25 3.54
N ARG A 40 -12.10 4.86 3.42
CA ARG A 40 -11.50 5.68 4.48
C ARG A 40 -11.94 7.15 4.45
N GLY A 41 -12.80 7.53 3.50
CA GLY A 41 -13.33 8.90 3.37
C GLY A 41 -12.49 9.83 2.49
N TYR A 42 -11.67 9.27 1.61
CA TYR A 42 -10.70 9.98 0.75
C TYR A 42 -10.86 9.67 -0.75
N PRO A 43 -12.07 9.67 -1.33
CA PRO A 43 -12.37 9.03 -2.63
C PRO A 43 -11.56 9.53 -3.83
N GLU A 44 -10.94 10.72 -3.73
CA GLU A 44 -10.23 11.37 -4.82
C GLU A 44 -8.71 11.49 -4.58
N GLU A 45 -8.22 11.14 -3.38
CA GLU A 45 -6.81 11.33 -2.99
C GLU A 45 -5.85 10.48 -3.83
N TRP A 46 -6.29 9.32 -4.32
CA TRP A 46 -5.48 8.47 -5.19
C TRP A 46 -5.08 9.16 -6.50
N LYS A 47 -5.78 10.23 -6.92
CA LYS A 47 -5.47 10.99 -8.13
C LYS A 47 -4.27 11.91 -7.95
N LEU A 48 -3.88 12.22 -6.71
CA LEU A 48 -2.88 13.22 -6.38
C LEU A 48 -1.44 12.66 -6.35
N HIS A 49 -1.29 11.34 -6.37
CA HIS A 49 0.00 10.65 -6.35
C HIS A 49 -0.10 9.33 -7.12
N HIS A 50 0.98 8.85 -7.72
CA HIS A 50 0.98 7.49 -8.29
C HIS A 50 0.92 6.45 -7.15
N GLN A 51 0.29 5.30 -7.36
CA GLN A 51 0.04 4.38 -6.23
C GLN A 51 1.12 3.30 -6.03
N GLY A 52 2.12 3.26 -6.92
CA GLY A 52 3.23 2.32 -6.87
C GLY A 52 3.16 1.30 -8.00
N GLY A 53 3.87 0.19 -7.85
CA GLY A 53 3.93 -0.88 -8.86
C GLY A 53 5.08 -1.84 -8.60
N ALA A 54 5.47 -2.59 -9.64
CA ALA A 54 6.61 -3.49 -9.55
C ALA A 54 7.93 -2.74 -9.40
N GLN A 55 8.84 -3.34 -8.65
CA GLN A 55 10.18 -2.84 -8.43
C GLN A 55 11.21 -3.96 -8.49
N GLY A 56 12.47 -3.59 -8.67
CA GLY A 56 13.59 -4.50 -8.74
C GLY A 56 14.89 -3.70 -8.72
N TYR A 57 15.73 -3.87 -9.75
CA TYR A 57 16.94 -3.04 -9.91
C TYR A 57 16.63 -1.57 -10.18
N ARG A 58 15.46 -1.27 -10.78
CA ARG A 58 14.94 0.09 -10.91
C ARG A 58 14.01 0.39 -9.75
N ASN A 59 13.93 1.66 -9.37
CA ASN A 59 12.95 2.12 -8.38
C ASN A 59 11.53 1.67 -8.74
N ARG A 60 11.17 1.67 -10.03
CA ARG A 60 9.96 1.06 -10.56
C ARG A 60 10.28 0.41 -11.90
N ASP A 61 9.91 -0.85 -12.04
CA ASP A 61 9.84 -1.52 -13.34
C ASP A 61 8.60 -1.07 -14.09
N TYR A 62 7.50 -0.83 -13.36
CA TYR A 62 6.32 -0.11 -13.83
C TYR A 62 5.52 0.48 -12.66
N ILE A 63 4.59 1.38 -12.98
CA ILE A 63 3.59 1.92 -12.05
C ILE A 63 2.18 1.58 -12.56
N ILE A 64 1.22 1.48 -11.64
CA ILE A 64 -0.14 1.05 -11.97
C ILE A 64 -1.04 2.20 -12.44
N PHE A 65 -1.90 1.90 -13.41
CA PHE A 65 -2.93 2.77 -13.94
C PHE A 65 -4.26 2.00 -14.07
N PRO A 66 -5.41 2.69 -14.26
CA PRO A 66 -6.70 2.03 -14.49
C PRO A 66 -6.70 1.05 -15.68
N THR A 67 -5.83 1.28 -16.66
CA THR A 67 -5.70 0.48 -17.89
C THR A 67 -4.52 -0.48 -17.87
N SER A 68 -3.84 -0.65 -16.73
CA SER A 68 -2.71 -1.60 -16.61
C SER A 68 -3.17 -3.03 -16.87
N THR A 69 -2.42 -3.73 -17.72
CA THR A 69 -2.69 -5.11 -18.16
C THR A 69 -1.70 -6.11 -17.58
N GLU A 70 -0.64 -5.62 -16.92
CA GLU A 70 0.34 -6.45 -16.23
C GLU A 70 -0.34 -7.31 -15.17
N THR A 71 0.10 -8.55 -15.06
CA THR A 71 -0.37 -9.51 -14.06
C THR A 71 0.74 -9.74 -13.05
N ILE A 72 0.39 -9.74 -11.76
CA ILE A 72 1.33 -10.04 -10.68
C ILE A 72 1.90 -11.45 -10.89
N GLN A 73 3.22 -11.57 -10.91
CA GLN A 73 3.91 -12.84 -11.01
C GLN A 73 4.23 -13.40 -9.62
N ASP A 74 4.35 -14.73 -9.52
CA ASP A 74 4.83 -15.35 -8.29
C ASP A 74 6.28 -14.96 -8.02
N ASN A 75 6.58 -14.62 -6.77
CA ASN A 75 7.86 -14.06 -6.32
C ASN A 75 8.21 -12.68 -6.91
N GLN A 76 7.21 -11.91 -7.35
CA GLN A 76 7.42 -10.54 -7.81
C GLN A 76 7.53 -9.57 -6.63
N CYS A 77 8.54 -8.70 -6.66
CA CYS A 77 8.66 -7.60 -5.73
C CYS A 77 7.78 -6.42 -6.16
N LEU A 78 6.96 -5.92 -5.23
CA LEU A 78 6.07 -4.80 -5.41
C LEU A 78 6.36 -3.72 -4.37
N CYS A 79 6.00 -2.48 -4.69
CA CYS A 79 6.01 -1.38 -3.74
C CYS A 79 4.76 -0.53 -3.91
N TRP A 80 3.92 -0.49 -2.87
CA TRP A 80 2.77 0.40 -2.78
C TRP A 80 3.12 1.60 -1.93
N ASN A 81 2.59 2.77 -2.31
CA ASN A 81 3.00 4.00 -1.66
C ASN A 81 1.89 5.07 -1.56
N PRO A 82 0.71 4.72 -1.00
CA PRO A 82 -0.41 5.64 -0.89
C PRO A 82 -0.10 6.86 -0.03
N THR A 83 -0.79 7.96 -0.34
CA THR A 83 -0.66 9.25 0.34
C THR A 83 -2.05 9.82 0.65
N VAL A 84 -2.19 10.48 1.79
CA VAL A 84 -3.37 11.29 2.11
C VAL A 84 -2.92 12.70 2.41
N ALA A 85 -3.35 13.67 1.61
CA ALA A 85 -3.06 15.09 1.83
C ALA A 85 -3.77 15.60 3.09
N GLY A 86 -3.14 16.53 3.79
CA GLY A 86 -3.74 17.26 4.90
C GLY A 86 -3.49 18.76 4.80
N LYS A 87 -4.20 19.54 5.61
CA LYS A 87 -4.17 21.02 5.54
C LYS A 87 -2.78 21.63 5.80
N LYS A 88 -1.98 20.96 6.63
CA LYS A 88 -0.63 21.40 7.03
C LYS A 88 0.44 20.35 6.73
N TYR A 89 0.11 19.09 7.02
CA TYR A 89 0.95 17.93 6.75
C TYR A 89 0.08 16.83 6.15
N GLY A 90 0.62 16.09 5.18
CA GLY A 90 0.03 14.85 4.67
C GLY A 90 0.76 13.64 5.23
N THR A 91 0.23 12.47 4.93
CA THR A 91 0.78 11.18 5.36
C THR A 91 1.06 10.30 4.16
N LYS A 92 2.08 9.46 4.27
CA LYS A 92 2.45 8.44 3.30
C LYS A 92 2.83 7.16 4.02
N SER A 93 2.36 6.03 3.54
CA SER A 93 2.86 4.71 3.93
C SER A 93 3.48 4.07 2.69
N GLU A 94 4.65 3.45 2.81
CA GLU A 94 5.33 2.79 1.70
C GLU A 94 6.12 1.57 2.17
N ASP A 95 6.01 0.47 1.45
CA ASP A 95 6.79 -0.75 1.68
C ASP A 95 7.08 -1.54 0.43
N ALA A 96 8.14 -2.33 0.52
CA ALA A 96 8.50 -3.40 -0.38
C ALA A 96 8.02 -4.75 0.17
N PHE A 97 7.37 -5.54 -0.68
CA PHE A 97 6.98 -6.91 -0.35
C PHE A 97 7.08 -7.82 -1.58
N ILE A 98 7.22 -9.12 -1.34
CA ILE A 98 7.20 -10.14 -2.38
C ILE A 98 5.81 -10.76 -2.41
N ALA A 99 5.14 -10.72 -3.56
CA ALA A 99 3.87 -11.41 -3.76
C ALA A 99 4.12 -12.91 -3.97
N THR A 100 3.47 -13.76 -3.17
CA THR A 100 3.55 -15.22 -3.31
C THR A 100 2.17 -15.87 -3.21
N GLY A 101 2.06 -17.11 -3.66
CA GLY A 101 0.84 -17.91 -3.51
C GLY A 101 0.42 -18.19 -2.06
N GLN A 102 1.34 -18.08 -1.08
CA GLN A 102 1.06 -18.28 0.35
C GLN A 102 0.72 -16.97 1.08
N GLY A 103 0.84 -15.83 0.41
CA GLY A 103 0.68 -14.50 0.99
C GLY A 103 1.88 -13.60 0.74
N PRO A 104 1.79 -12.31 1.10
CA PRO A 104 2.89 -11.38 0.95
C PRO A 104 4.02 -11.71 1.94
N ILE A 105 5.26 -11.69 1.45
CA ILE A 105 6.45 -11.69 2.31
C ILE A 105 6.91 -10.24 2.45
N MET A 106 6.78 -9.68 3.65
CA MET A 106 7.24 -8.33 3.96
C MET A 106 8.78 -8.32 4.03
N ILE A 107 9.41 -7.39 3.32
CA ILE A 107 10.88 -7.29 3.28
C ILE A 107 11.39 -6.37 4.39
N THR A 108 10.58 -5.39 4.80
CA THR A 108 10.92 -4.45 5.87
C THR A 108 9.97 -4.61 7.06
N GLU A 109 10.49 -4.32 8.25
CA GLU A 109 9.73 -4.36 9.50
C GLU A 109 10.16 -3.20 10.43
N PRO A 110 9.26 -2.71 11.30
CA PRO A 110 9.62 -1.68 12.27
C PRO A 110 10.60 -2.22 13.31
N VAL A 111 11.73 -1.54 13.50
CA VAL A 111 12.77 -1.92 14.49
C VAL A 111 12.76 -1.01 15.71
N VAL A 112 12.77 0.31 15.51
CA VAL A 112 12.93 1.31 16.59
C VAL A 112 11.75 2.26 16.75
N PHE A 113 10.83 2.29 15.78
CA PHE A 113 9.63 3.12 15.85
C PHE A 113 8.50 2.39 16.58
N PRO A 114 7.54 3.11 17.20
CA PRO A 114 6.30 2.50 17.66
C PRO A 114 5.64 1.69 16.54
N THR A 115 4.82 0.71 16.90
CA THR A 115 4.15 -0.15 15.91
C THR A 115 2.65 0.09 15.86
N LEU A 116 2.08 0.01 14.66
CA LEU A 116 0.65 -0.05 14.41
C LEU A 116 0.27 -1.45 13.91
N GLN A 117 -0.78 -2.02 14.49
CA GLN A 117 -1.38 -3.28 14.04
C GLN A 117 -2.57 -2.96 13.15
N VAL A 118 -2.62 -3.58 11.98
CA VAL A 118 -3.71 -3.37 10.99
C VAL A 118 -4.23 -4.72 10.52
N GLU A 119 -5.55 -4.89 10.56
CA GLU A 119 -6.23 -6.06 9.99
C GLU A 119 -7.04 -5.66 8.77
N VAL A 120 -6.72 -6.22 7.61
CA VAL A 120 -7.39 -5.93 6.33
C VAL A 120 -7.20 -7.10 5.37
N GLY A 121 -8.24 -7.43 4.60
CA GLY A 121 -8.19 -8.55 3.65
C GLY A 121 -7.96 -9.91 4.30
N GLY A 122 -8.36 -10.08 5.57
CA GLY A 122 -8.13 -11.30 6.35
C GLY A 122 -6.67 -11.51 6.78
N MET A 123 -5.82 -10.50 6.59
CA MET A 123 -4.40 -10.52 6.99
C MET A 123 -4.17 -9.51 8.10
N ARG A 124 -3.20 -9.81 8.97
CA ARG A 124 -2.74 -8.92 10.03
C ARG A 124 -1.33 -8.43 9.70
N PHE A 125 -1.15 -7.12 9.73
CA PHE A 125 0.11 -6.44 9.43
C PHE A 125 0.64 -5.71 10.66
N THR A 126 1.97 -5.72 10.82
CA THR A 126 2.69 -4.86 11.76
C THR A 126 3.43 -3.81 10.96
N ARG A 127 3.09 -2.54 11.17
CA ARG A 127 3.59 -1.39 10.40
C ARG A 127 4.25 -0.39 11.36
N PRO A 128 5.21 0.43 10.91
CA PRO A 128 5.70 1.54 11.72
C PRO A 128 4.54 2.49 12.05
N GLY A 129 4.55 3.01 13.27
CA GLY A 129 3.66 4.04 13.78
C GLY A 129 4.37 5.40 13.80
N ILE A 130 3.66 6.42 14.28
CA ILE A 130 4.27 7.75 14.51
C ILE A 130 4.98 7.72 15.87
N LEU A 131 6.25 8.16 15.89
CA LEU A 131 6.94 8.47 17.14
C LEU A 131 6.43 9.80 17.68
N GLU A 132 5.73 9.76 18.81
CA GLU A 132 5.26 10.95 19.53
C GLU A 132 6.23 11.24 20.68
N SER A 133 6.56 12.52 20.88
CA SER A 133 7.44 13.03 21.95
C SER A 133 6.67 13.43 23.19
#